data_AF-A0A2S9QL67-F1
#
_entry.id   AF-A0A2S9QL67-F1
#
_cell.length_a   1.000
_cell.length_b   1.000
_cell.length_c   1.000
_cell.angle_alpha   90.00
_cell.angle_beta   90.00
_cell.angle_gamma   90.00
#
_symmetry.space_group_name_H-M   'P 1'
#
loop_
_entity.id
_entity.type
_entity.pdbx_description
1 polymer ?
#
loop_
_entity_poly.entity_id
_entity_poly.type
_entity_poly.pdbx_seq_one_letter_code
_entity_poly.pdbx_strand_id
1 'polypeptide(L)'
;MSVHLTTEHLLQLRGEARLERETMLEHRVRDGEDPATAYAEVPEIDELVVLALRDELLEDRGQLAEFGLARLAGGSQSPDAGVHRRNADRVEFELMREIAAAAPSLTVAVWRLSHRLDVG
;
A
#
# COMPACT_ATOMS: atom_id res chain seq x y z
N MET A 1 16.55 0.19 -10.64
CA MET A 1 16.40 1.62 -10.97
C MET A 1 15.93 2.28 -9.69
N SER A 2 16.68 3.23 -9.14
CA SER A 2 16.24 3.94 -7.93
C SER A 2 15.14 4.92 -8.31
N VAL A 3 14.05 4.95 -7.55
CA VAL A 3 12.98 5.95 -7.72
C VAL A 3 13.58 7.34 -7.59
N HIS A 4 13.50 8.15 -8.63
CA HIS A 4 13.79 9.59 -8.52
C HIS A 4 12.57 10.30 -7.92
N LEU A 5 12.39 10.09 -6.62
CA LEU A 5 11.34 10.71 -5.83
C LEU A 5 11.66 12.20 -5.62
N THR A 6 10.90 13.06 -6.29
CA THR A 6 11.00 14.51 -6.10
C THR A 6 10.04 14.97 -5.00
N THR A 7 10.36 16.10 -4.35
CA THR A 7 9.45 16.74 -3.39
C THR A 7 8.11 17.09 -4.03
N GLU A 8 8.13 17.55 -5.28
CA GLU A 8 6.92 17.89 -6.04
C GLU A 8 6.02 16.66 -6.24
N HIS A 9 6.61 15.52 -6.62
CA HIS A 9 5.86 14.28 -6.77
C HIS A 9 5.22 13.82 -5.46
N LEU A 10 5.96 13.89 -4.34
CA LEU A 10 5.40 13.57 -3.02
C LEU A 10 4.25 14.50 -2.60
N LEU A 11 4.30 15.79 -2.99
CA LEU A 11 3.23 16.73 -2.72
C LEU A 11 1.99 16.42 -3.57
N GLN A 12 2.19 16.05 -4.83
CA GLN A 12 1.11 15.59 -5.70
C GLN A 12 0.41 14.35 -5.12
N LEU A 13 1.17 13.30 -4.81
CA LEU A 13 0.61 12.06 -4.24
C LEU A 13 -0.13 12.31 -2.92
N ARG A 14 0.37 13.21 -2.06
CA ARG A 14 -0.36 13.59 -0.84
C ARG A 14 -1.67 14.32 -1.12
N GLY A 15 -1.74 15.09 -2.21
CA GLY A 15 -2.98 15.72 -2.66
C GLY A 15 -4.00 14.69 -3.12
N GLU A 16 -3.56 13.74 -3.95
CA GLU A 16 -4.38 12.64 -4.45
C GLU A 16 -4.87 11.74 -3.31
N ALA A 17 -3.97 11.34 -2.40
CA ALA A 17 -4.29 10.54 -1.22
C ALA A 17 -5.31 11.22 -0.27
N ARG A 18 -5.31 12.55 -0.17
CA ARG A 18 -6.34 13.27 0.61
C ARG A 18 -7.72 13.12 -0.01
N LEU A 19 -7.82 13.28 -1.33
CA LEU A 19 -9.07 13.12 -2.08
C LEU A 19 -9.57 11.68 -2.02
N GLU A 20 -8.66 10.71 -2.17
CA GLU A 20 -8.99 9.29 -2.03
C GLU A 20 -9.51 8.98 -0.62
N ARG A 21 -8.81 9.44 0.42
CA ARG A 21 -9.23 9.22 1.81
C ARG A 21 -10.61 9.81 2.10
N GLU A 22 -10.88 11.03 1.62
CA GLU A 22 -12.20 11.67 1.75
C GLU A 22 -13.28 10.83 1.05
N THR A 23 -13.00 10.36 -0.17
CA THR A 23 -13.91 9.50 -0.94
C THR A 23 -14.19 8.19 -0.20
N MET A 24 -13.16 7.53 0.34
CA MET A 24 -13.33 6.29 1.13
C MET A 24 -14.20 6.52 2.37
N LEU A 25 -13.97 7.59 3.12
CA LEU A 25 -14.76 7.92 4.31
C LEU A 25 -16.21 8.22 3.93
N GLU A 26 -16.43 8.99 2.88
CA GLU A 26 -17.77 9.34 2.41
C GLU A 26 -18.56 8.09 2.00
N HIS A 27 -17.95 7.17 1.26
CA HIS A 27 -18.59 5.91 0.88
C HIS A 27 -18.98 5.07 2.09
N ARG A 28 -18.04 4.83 3.02
CA ARG A 28 -18.29 4.00 4.21
C ARG A 28 -19.40 4.57 5.09
N VAL A 29 -19.39 5.88 5.35
CA VAL A 29 -20.43 6.53 6.15
C VAL A 29 -21.79 6.49 5.45
N ARG A 30 -21.82 6.65 4.12
CA ARG A 30 -23.07 6.50 3.34
C ARG A 30 -23.63 5.08 3.36
N ASP A 31 -22.75 4.08 3.46
CA ASP A 31 -23.14 2.68 3.61
C ASP A 31 -23.62 2.33 5.04
N GLY A 32 -23.72 3.34 5.93
CA GLY A 32 -24.30 3.23 7.26
C GLY A 32 -23.29 2.91 8.36
N GLU A 33 -21.99 2.96 8.04
CA GLU A 33 -20.95 2.78 9.04
C GLU A 33 -20.84 3.98 9.99
N ASP A 34 -20.55 3.70 11.26
CA ASP A 34 -20.30 4.74 12.26
C ASP A 34 -19.08 5.60 11.86
N PRO A 35 -19.20 6.95 11.85
CA PRO A 35 -18.10 7.82 11.41
C PRO A 35 -16.81 7.68 12.20
N ALA A 36 -16.87 7.42 13.51
CA ALA A 36 -15.66 7.27 14.32
C ALA A 36 -14.93 5.95 13.98
N THR A 37 -15.69 4.89 13.71
CA THR A 37 -15.17 3.61 13.21
C THR A 37 -14.54 3.76 11.83
N ALA A 38 -15.26 4.38 10.89
CA ALA A 38 -14.74 4.61 9.54
C ALA A 38 -13.45 5.44 9.57
N TYR A 39 -13.39 6.51 10.37
CA TYR A 39 -12.19 7.34 10.52
C TYR A 39 -11.00 6.57 11.10
N ALA A 40 -11.23 5.66 12.05
CA ALA A 40 -10.18 4.87 12.68
C ALA A 40 -9.61 3.78 11.78
N GLU A 41 -10.40 3.27 10.83
CA GLU A 41 -10.03 2.14 9.99
C GLU A 41 -9.58 2.52 8.56
N VAL A 42 -9.99 3.69 8.06
CA VAL A 42 -9.49 4.18 6.76
C VAL A 42 -8.00 4.53 6.89
N PRO A 43 -7.14 4.11 5.95
CA PRO A 43 -5.72 4.45 5.97
C PRO A 43 -5.44 5.95 6.07
N GLU A 44 -4.34 6.29 6.71
CA GLU A 44 -3.85 7.66 6.77
C GLU A 44 -3.27 8.11 5.42
N ILE A 45 -3.18 9.43 5.21
CA ILE A 45 -2.72 10.01 3.94
C ILE A 45 -1.36 9.46 3.53
N ASP A 46 -0.38 9.45 4.42
CA ASP A 46 0.96 8.96 4.11
C ASP A 46 0.99 7.43 3.91
N GLU A 47 0.01 6.67 4.43
CA GLU A 47 -0.12 5.24 4.15
C GLU A 47 -0.65 5.03 2.72
N LEU A 48 -1.64 5.80 2.28
CA LEU A 48 -2.10 5.79 0.89
C LEU A 48 -0.99 6.18 -0.09
N VAL A 49 -0.17 7.20 0.24
CA VAL A 49 1.00 7.57 -0.58
C VAL A 49 1.99 6.42 -0.71
N VAL A 50 2.27 5.68 0.36
CA VAL A 50 3.16 4.51 0.32
C VAL A 50 2.58 3.40 -0.57
N LEU A 51 1.26 3.17 -0.51
CA LEU A 51 0.59 2.19 -1.37
C LEU A 51 0.66 2.60 -2.86
N ALA A 52 0.47 3.88 -3.17
CA ALA A 52 0.63 4.40 -4.53
C ALA A 52 2.06 4.22 -5.05
N LEU A 53 3.07 4.61 -4.26
CA LEU A 53 4.49 4.42 -4.63
C LEU A 53 4.87 2.95 -4.80
N ARG A 54 4.28 2.04 -4.02
CA ARG A 54 4.46 0.59 -4.19
C ARG A 54 3.94 0.15 -5.56
N ASP A 55 2.75 0.63 -5.95
CA ASP A 55 2.12 0.26 -7.20
C ASP A 55 2.88 0.82 -8.40
N GLU A 56 3.36 2.07 -8.34
CA GLU A 56 4.27 2.66 -9.33
C GLU A 56 5.55 1.85 -9.49
N LEU A 57 6.19 1.46 -8.38
CA LEU A 57 7.39 0.64 -8.39
C LEU A 57 7.17 -0.74 -9.02
N LEU A 58 6.01 -1.34 -8.75
CA LEU A 58 5.61 -2.60 -9.36
C LEU A 58 5.35 -2.43 -10.87
N GLU A 59 4.74 -1.33 -11.27
CA GLU A 59 4.49 -0.99 -12.68
C GLU A 59 5.80 -0.77 -13.44
N ASP A 60 6.73 0.02 -12.89
CA ASP A 60 8.07 0.26 -13.44
C ASP A 60 8.88 -1.03 -13.64
N ARG A 61 8.62 -2.05 -12.82
CA ARG A 61 9.26 -3.37 -12.92
C ARG A 61 8.50 -4.34 -13.84
N GLY A 62 7.33 -3.96 -14.34
CA GLY A 62 6.43 -4.83 -15.10
C GLY A 62 5.81 -5.95 -14.25
N GLN A 63 5.76 -5.78 -12.93
CA GLN A 63 5.36 -6.80 -11.96
C GLN A 63 3.97 -6.56 -11.36
N LEU A 64 3.32 -5.42 -11.65
CA LEU A 64 2.03 -5.06 -11.05
C LEU A 64 0.96 -6.15 -11.21
N ALA A 65 0.78 -6.68 -12.41
CA ALA A 65 -0.20 -7.74 -12.67
C ALA A 65 0.14 -9.05 -11.96
N GLU A 66 1.42 -9.46 -11.97
CA GLU A 66 1.89 -10.67 -11.30
C GLU A 66 1.70 -10.58 -9.77
N PHE A 67 2.05 -9.43 -9.19
CA PHE A 67 1.85 -9.15 -7.77
C PHE A 67 0.37 -9.21 -7.39
N GLY A 68 -0.50 -8.58 -8.18
CA GLY A 68 -1.96 -8.63 -7.98
C GLY A 68 -2.50 -10.07 -8.02
N LEU A 69 -2.05 -10.88 -8.98
CA LEU A 69 -2.43 -12.29 -9.07
C LEU A 69 -1.93 -13.10 -7.87
N ALA A 70 -0.70 -12.86 -7.41
CA ALA A 70 -0.15 -13.52 -6.22
C ALA A 70 -0.96 -13.17 -4.96
N ARG A 71 -1.35 -11.89 -4.79
CA ARG A 71 -2.24 -11.42 -3.72
C ARG A 71 -3.61 -12.12 -3.76
N LEU A 72 -4.23 -12.20 -4.93
CA LEU A 72 -5.51 -12.89 -5.11
C LEU A 72 -5.39 -14.39 -4.80
N ALA A 73 -4.37 -15.07 -5.33
CA ALA A 73 -4.12 -16.48 -5.07
C ALA A 73 -3.84 -16.76 -3.58
N GLY A 74 -3.14 -15.84 -2.90
CA GLY A 74 -2.85 -15.93 -1.46
C GLY A 74 -4.08 -15.77 -0.55
N GLY A 75 -5.17 -15.21 -1.06
CA GLY A 75 -6.47 -15.16 -0.39
C GLY A 75 -7.39 -16.35 -0.67
N SER A 76 -6.97 -17.28 -1.55
CA SER A 76 -7.78 -18.43 -1.94
C SER A 76 -7.74 -19.59 -0.94
N GLN A 77 -8.60 -20.60 -1.16
CA GLN A 77 -8.58 -21.88 -0.42
C GLN A 77 -7.67 -22.94 -1.08
N SER A 78 -6.88 -22.57 -2.10
CA SER A 78 -5.96 -23.49 -2.77
C SER A 78 -4.87 -24.00 -1.81
N PRO A 79 -4.38 -25.24 -1.94
CA PRO A 79 -3.25 -25.74 -1.15
C PRO A 79 -2.00 -24.84 -1.22
N ASP A 80 -1.81 -24.14 -2.34
CA ASP A 80 -0.64 -23.28 -2.58
C ASP A 80 -0.83 -21.82 -2.10
N ALA A 81 -2.01 -21.46 -1.56
CA ALA A 81 -2.32 -20.09 -1.16
C ALA A 81 -1.29 -19.50 -0.18
N GLY A 82 -0.79 -20.31 0.77
CA GLY A 82 0.24 -19.89 1.71
C GLY A 82 1.56 -19.51 1.03
N VAL A 83 1.93 -20.21 -0.06
CA VAL A 83 3.15 -19.91 -0.84
C VAL A 83 2.98 -18.58 -1.58
N HIS A 84 1.84 -18.37 -2.23
CA HIS A 84 1.57 -17.11 -2.93
C HIS A 84 1.55 -15.91 -1.99
N ARG A 85 0.96 -16.06 -0.80
CA ARG A 85 0.95 -15.01 0.24
C ARG A 85 2.37 -14.62 0.67
N ARG A 86 3.19 -15.59 1.08
CA ARG A 86 4.59 -15.32 1.49
C ARG A 86 5.42 -14.71 0.37
N ASN A 87 5.23 -15.17 -0.86
CA ASN A 87 5.94 -14.60 -2.01
C ASN A 87 5.54 -13.13 -2.24
N ALA A 88 4.25 -12.81 -2.17
CA ALA A 88 3.77 -11.44 -2.30
C ALA A 88 4.25 -10.56 -1.14
N ASP A 89 4.18 -11.05 0.10
CA ASP A 89 4.60 -10.32 1.30
C ASP A 89 6.11 -10.03 1.29
N ARG A 90 6.94 -10.97 0.82
CA ARG A 90 8.37 -10.72 0.63
C ARG A 90 8.65 -9.63 -0.40
N VAL A 91 8.00 -9.69 -1.56
CA VAL A 91 8.15 -8.66 -2.61
C VAL A 91 7.71 -7.29 -2.09
N GLU A 92 6.56 -7.23 -1.41
CA GLU A 92 6.08 -5.98 -0.83
C GLU A 92 7.03 -5.45 0.25
N PHE A 93 7.54 -6.29 1.13
CA PHE A 93 8.50 -5.87 2.15
C PHE A 93 9.79 -5.28 1.54
N GLU A 94 10.29 -5.86 0.45
CA GLU A 94 11.43 -5.31 -0.29
C GLU A 94 11.11 -3.92 -0.86
N LEU A 95 9.92 -3.73 -1.45
CA LEU A 95 9.45 -2.44 -1.96
C LEU A 95 9.28 -1.39 -0.85
N MET A 96 8.69 -1.78 0.27
CA MET A 96 8.49 -0.92 1.44
C MET A 96 9.81 -0.37 1.98
N ARG A 97 10.85 -1.21 2.03
CA ARG A 97 12.20 -0.79 2.45
C ARG A 97 12.82 0.19 1.47
N GLU A 98 12.61 0.00 0.18
CA GLU A 98 13.09 0.93 -0.85
C GLU A 98 12.41 2.30 -0.74
N ILE A 99 11.09 2.32 -0.53
CA ILE A 99 10.32 3.54 -0.31
C ILE A 99 10.82 4.27 0.93
N ALA A 100 11.01 3.58 2.06
CA ALA A 100 11.52 4.19 3.29
C ALA A 100 12.93 4.78 3.12
N ALA A 101 13.79 4.12 2.34
CA ALA A 101 15.13 4.62 2.04
C ALA A 101 15.11 5.85 1.12
N ALA A 102 14.20 5.88 0.13
CA ALA A 102 14.08 6.98 -0.83
C ALA A 102 13.33 8.20 -0.25
N ALA A 103 12.36 7.98 0.64
CA ALA A 103 11.53 9.02 1.24
C ALA A 103 11.46 8.85 2.78
N PRO A 104 12.47 9.31 3.53
CA PRO A 104 12.54 9.13 4.98
C PRO A 104 11.31 9.67 5.74
N SER A 105 10.63 10.68 5.21
CA SER A 105 9.39 11.22 5.81
C SER A 105 8.23 10.22 5.86
N LEU A 106 8.24 9.18 5.01
CA LEU A 106 7.21 8.14 4.96
C LEU A 106 7.51 6.93 5.85
N THR A 107 8.65 6.92 6.57
CA THR A 107 9.10 5.74 7.34
C THR A 107 8.05 5.23 8.32
N VAL A 108 7.34 6.11 9.03
CA VAL A 108 6.29 5.69 9.99
C VAL A 108 5.13 4.99 9.29
N ALA A 109 4.68 5.51 8.15
CA ALA A 109 3.61 4.89 7.36
C ALA A 109 4.05 3.53 6.81
N VAL A 110 5.28 3.44 6.28
CA VAL A 110 5.88 2.17 5.86
C VAL A 110 5.87 1.14 6.98
N TRP A 111 6.28 1.53 8.20
CA TRP A 111 6.31 0.62 9.36
C TRP A 111 4.92 0.12 9.73
N ARG A 112 3.91 1.00 9.74
CA ARG A 112 2.52 0.61 10.00
C ARG A 112 1.99 -0.35 8.95
N LEU A 113 2.24 -0.11 7.67
CA LEU A 113 1.80 -1.01 6.61
C LEU A 113 2.52 -2.38 6.68
N SER A 114 3.84 -2.36 6.95
CA SER A 114 4.69 -3.55 6.94
C SER A 114 4.43 -4.50 8.10
N HIS A 115 3.84 -4.04 9.22
CA HIS A 115 3.62 -4.90 10.40
C HIS A 115 2.72 -6.11 10.10
N ARG A 116 1.98 -6.08 8.99
CA ARG A 116 1.01 -7.11 8.57
C ARG A 116 1.60 -8.18 7.67
N LEU A 117 2.82 -7.98 7.17
CA LEU A 117 3.45 -8.86 6.19
C LEU A 117 4.13 -10.05 6.88
N ASP A 118 3.92 -11.25 6.34
CA ASP A 118 4.61 -12.46 6.79
C ASP A 118 5.89 -12.70 5.98
N VAL A 119 7.03 -12.32 6.57
CA VAL A 119 8.37 -12.41 5.94
C VAL A 119 9.25 -13.50 6.57
N GLY A 120 8.65 -14.43 7.32
CA GLY A 120 9.31 -15.55 8.01
C GLY A 120 9.53 -16.81 7.17
#